data_AF-A0A1I1MNC1-F1
#
_entry.id   AF-A0A1I1MNC1-F1
#
_cell.length_a   1.000
_cell.length_b   1.000
_cell.length_c   1.000
_cell.angle_alpha   90.00
_cell.angle_beta   90.00
_cell.angle_gamma   90.00
#
_symmetry.space_group_name_H-M   'P 1'
#
loop_
_entity.id
_entity.type
_entity.pdbx_description
1 polymer ?
#
loop_
_entity_poly.entity_id
_entity_poly.type
_entity_poly.pdbx_seq_one_letter_code
_entity_poly.pdbx_strand_id
1 'polypeptide(L)'
;MRRALAVVLTLLAVATSAGCAPGTPDDDSWRDDAVRVTGDVGSAVSTVELALRHRDRLFRTYLQTVAVDAEEAAGTAATRLEGVQPPDPELDRNSDVTSAIDDATSLLTDVRIAVVRRAPLQHFINELSSAADRLDHLEQSLHQPPGTP
;
A
#
# COMPACT_ATOMS: atom_id res chain seq x y z
N MET A 1 -35.05 7.79 -46.52
CA MET A 1 -34.16 8.58 -45.63
C MET A 1 -34.55 8.50 -44.15
N ARG A 2 -35.83 8.69 -43.76
CA ARG A 2 -36.29 8.59 -42.36
C ARG A 2 -35.98 7.26 -41.63
N ARG A 3 -36.03 6.12 -42.33
CA ARG A 3 -35.74 4.79 -41.75
C ARG A 3 -34.25 4.54 -41.49
N ALA A 4 -33.36 5.12 -42.29
CA ALA A 4 -31.91 4.99 -42.10
C ALA A 4 -31.44 5.84 -40.91
N LEU A 5 -32.05 7.01 -40.70
CA LEU A 5 -31.75 7.88 -39.57
C LEU A 5 -32.13 7.25 -38.23
N ALA A 6 -33.24 6.50 -38.19
CA ALA A 6 -33.69 5.80 -36.99
C ALA A 6 -32.71 4.69 -36.56
N VAL A 7 -32.20 3.90 -37.52
CA VAL A 7 -31.25 2.81 -37.24
C VAL A 7 -29.91 3.33 -36.71
N VAL A 8 -29.42 4.46 -37.25
CA VAL A 8 -28.18 5.09 -36.78
C VAL A 8 -28.33 5.61 -35.35
N LEU A 9 -29.46 6.23 -35.02
CA LEU A 9 -29.75 6.72 -33.67
C LEU A 9 -29.86 5.58 -32.63
N THR A 10 -30.43 4.43 -33.01
CA THR A 10 -30.51 3.27 -32.12
C THR A 10 -29.14 2.63 -31.88
N LEU A 11 -28.30 2.51 -32.93
CA LEU A 11 -26.94 2.00 -32.80
C LEU A 11 -26.04 2.92 -31.95
N LEU A 12 -26.21 4.23 -32.08
CA LEU A 12 -25.45 5.20 -31.28
C LEU A 12 -25.85 5.16 -29.80
N ALA A 13 -27.15 4.98 -29.50
CA ALA A 13 -27.65 4.86 -28.13
C ALA A 13 -27.20 3.58 -27.42
N VAL A 14 -27.05 2.46 -28.15
CA VAL A 14 -26.54 1.19 -27.60
C VAL A 14 -25.02 1.23 -27.41
N ALA A 15 -24.29 1.98 -28.25
CA ALA A 15 -22.85 2.17 -28.06
C ALA A 15 -22.53 3.03 -26.83
N THR A 16 -23.41 3.96 -26.46
CA THR A 16 -23.21 4.81 -25.26
C THR A 16 -23.56 4.13 -23.94
N SER A 17 -24.33 3.04 -23.95
CA SER A 17 -24.67 2.29 -22.73
C SER A 17 -23.64 1.22 -22.34
N ALA A 18 -22.67 0.91 -23.20
CA ALA A 18 -21.60 -0.06 -22.92
C ALA A 18 -20.41 0.53 -22.13
N GLY A 19 -20.41 1.84 -21.84
CA GLY A 19 -19.27 2.56 -21.26
C GLY A 19 -19.45 3.09 -19.84
N CYS A 20 -20.51 2.71 -19.13
CA CYS A 20 -20.80 3.26 -17.79
C CYS A 20 -21.22 2.19 -16.78
N ALA A 21 -20.57 1.02 -16.83
CA ALA A 21 -20.45 0.19 -15.65
C ALA A 21 -19.05 0.47 -15.08
N PRO A 22 -18.91 0.98 -13.84
CA PRO A 22 -17.61 0.93 -13.18
C PRO A 22 -17.18 -0.54 -13.20
N GLY A 23 -16.09 -0.82 -13.90
CA GLY A 23 -15.55 -2.18 -13.94
C GLY A 23 -15.30 -2.62 -12.52
N THR A 24 -15.89 -3.75 -12.11
CA THR A 24 -15.44 -4.44 -10.92
C THR A 24 -13.92 -4.59 -11.07
N PRO A 25 -13.12 -4.20 -10.07
CA PRO A 25 -11.69 -4.44 -10.12
C PRO A 25 -11.46 -5.90 -10.46
N ASP A 26 -10.77 -6.16 -11.57
CA ASP A 26 -10.34 -7.51 -11.92
C ASP A 26 -9.36 -7.98 -10.84
N ASP A 27 -9.35 -9.27 -10.51
CA ASP A 27 -8.58 -9.78 -9.37
C ASP A 27 -7.11 -9.39 -9.45
N ASP A 28 -6.57 -9.37 -10.67
CA ASP A 28 -5.18 -9.00 -10.95
C ASP A 28 -4.91 -7.50 -10.67
N SER A 29 -5.90 -6.64 -10.87
CA SER A 29 -5.76 -5.18 -10.62
C SER A 29 -5.63 -4.87 -9.13
N TRP A 30 -6.39 -5.54 -8.27
CA TRP A 30 -6.27 -5.36 -6.82
C TRP A 30 -4.94 -5.92 -6.31
N ARG A 31 -4.51 -7.10 -6.79
CA ARG A 31 -3.21 -7.69 -6.39
C ARG A 31 -2.03 -6.80 -6.77
N ASP A 32 -2.03 -6.25 -7.97
CA ASP A 32 -0.96 -5.34 -8.42
C ASP A 32 -0.87 -4.08 -7.55
N ASP A 33 -2.02 -3.53 -7.14
CA ASP A 33 -2.06 -2.39 -6.23
C ASP A 33 -1.63 -2.77 -4.81
N ALA A 34 -2.06 -3.92 -4.30
CA ALA A 34 -1.65 -4.44 -3.00
C ALA A 34 -0.13 -4.69 -2.95
N VAL A 35 0.45 -5.38 -3.95
CA VAL A 35 1.90 -5.60 -4.10
C VAL A 35 2.64 -4.26 -4.05
N ARG A 36 2.20 -3.30 -4.86
CA ARG A 36 2.85 -1.99 -4.94
C ARG A 36 2.82 -1.25 -3.61
N VAL A 37 1.67 -1.22 -2.94
CA VAL A 37 1.51 -0.51 -1.66
C VAL A 37 2.31 -1.20 -0.56
N THR A 38 2.26 -2.53 -0.46
CA THR A 38 3.06 -3.30 0.50
C THR A 38 4.55 -3.07 0.30
N GLY A 39 5.05 -3.08 -0.93
CA GLY A 39 6.45 -2.80 -1.25
C GLY A 39 6.87 -1.35 -0.95
N ASP A 40 6.00 -0.37 -1.24
CA ASP A 40 6.23 1.04 -0.92
C ASP A 40 6.35 1.26 0.61
N VAL A 41 5.44 0.69 1.40
CA VAL A 41 5.46 0.77 2.86
C VAL A 41 6.67 0.01 3.42
N GLY A 42 6.98 -1.19 2.90
CA GLY A 42 8.14 -1.97 3.30
C GLY A 42 9.46 -1.24 3.04
N SER A 43 9.55 -0.52 1.93
CA SER A 43 10.69 0.34 1.60
C SER A 43 10.84 1.51 2.57
N ALA A 44 9.74 2.14 2.97
CA ALA A 44 9.76 3.21 3.96
C ALA A 44 10.22 2.71 5.34
N VAL A 45 9.70 1.57 5.80
CA VAL A 45 10.11 0.89 7.04
C VAL A 45 11.60 0.56 7.02
N SER A 46 12.07 -0.08 5.95
CA SER A 46 13.48 -0.47 5.78
C SER A 46 14.42 0.75 5.77
N THR A 47 13.97 1.86 5.19
CA THR A 47 14.73 3.12 5.17
C THR A 47 14.95 3.66 6.59
N VAL A 48 13.89 3.70 7.41
CA VAL A 48 14.00 4.14 8.81
C VAL A 48 14.85 3.17 9.62
N GLU A 49 14.67 1.87 9.42
CA GLU A 49 15.47 0.85 10.09
C GLU A 49 16.97 1.04 9.83
N LEU A 50 17.35 1.21 8.55
CA LEU A 50 18.73 1.44 8.14
C LEU A 50 19.30 2.71 8.79
N ALA A 51 18.52 3.78 8.84
CA ALA A 51 18.90 5.02 9.50
C ALA A 51 19.10 4.83 11.02
N LEU A 52 18.21 4.09 11.69
CA LEU A 52 18.33 3.80 13.12
C LEU A 52 19.55 2.92 13.44
N ARG A 53 19.87 1.93 12.59
CA ARG A 53 21.08 1.10 12.72
C ARG A 53 22.36 1.94 12.65
N HIS A 54 22.34 3.03 11.90
CA HIS A 54 23.49 3.94 11.71
C HIS A 54 23.36 5.27 12.47
N ARG A 55 22.42 5.37 13.42
CA ARG A 55 22.10 6.63 14.10
C ARG A 55 23.29 7.34 14.75
N ASP A 56 24.29 6.59 15.21
CA ASP A 56 25.49 7.15 15.86
C ASP A 56 26.40 7.90 14.87
N ARG A 57 26.18 7.73 13.56
CA ARG A 57 26.89 8.42 12.48
C ARG A 57 26.06 9.52 11.82
N LEU A 58 24.82 9.73 12.25
CA LEU A 58 23.87 10.63 11.62
C LEU A 58 23.56 11.82 12.52
N PHE A 59 23.34 12.98 11.92
CA PHE A 59 22.80 14.11 12.64
C PHE A 59 21.36 13.81 13.06
N ARG A 60 20.99 14.25 14.27
CA ARG A 60 19.61 14.08 14.77
C ARG A 60 18.56 14.68 13.84
N THR A 61 18.84 15.84 13.26
CA THR A 61 17.94 16.49 12.29
C THR A 61 17.70 15.59 11.08
N TYR A 62 18.74 14.89 10.61
CA TYR A 62 18.60 13.94 9.51
C TYR A 62 17.72 12.75 9.89
N LEU A 63 17.90 12.17 11.08
CA LEU A 63 17.02 11.09 11.57
C LEU A 63 15.56 11.54 11.68
N GLN A 64 15.33 12.79 12.13
CA GLN A 64 13.99 13.35 12.20
C GLN A 64 13.35 13.51 10.82
N THR A 65 14.10 14.03 9.84
CA THR A 65 13.62 14.15 8.46
C THR A 65 13.30 12.78 7.86
N VAL A 66 14.20 11.80 7.98
CA VAL A 66 13.97 10.44 7.47
C VAL A 66 12.72 9.80 8.08
N ALA A 67 12.50 9.96 9.39
CA ALA A 67 11.32 9.41 10.04
C ALA A 67 10.02 10.08 9.57
N VAL A 68 10.02 11.40 9.37
CA VAL A 68 8.86 12.15 8.83
C VAL A 68 8.58 11.75 7.39
N ASP A 69 9.59 11.76 6.53
CA ASP A 69 9.43 11.45 5.11
C ASP A 69 8.93 10.01 4.91
N ALA A 70 9.42 9.06 5.72
CA ALA A 70 8.97 7.68 5.68
C ALA A 70 7.52 7.51 6.15
N GLU A 71 7.13 8.16 7.25
CA GLU A 71 5.73 8.16 7.72
C GLU A 71 4.78 8.75 6.67
N GLU A 72 5.15 9.87 6.04
CA GLU A 72 4.36 10.50 4.98
C GLU A 72 4.26 9.62 3.74
N ALA A 73 5.37 9.02 3.30
CA ALA A 73 5.40 8.12 2.16
C ALA A 73 4.53 6.87 2.41
N ALA A 74 4.66 6.25 3.59
CA ALA A 74 3.89 5.07 3.96
C ALA A 74 2.38 5.39 4.07
N GLY A 75 2.02 6.50 4.71
CA GLY A 75 0.63 6.95 4.81
C GLY A 75 0.01 7.24 3.43
N THR A 76 0.78 7.91 2.55
CA THR A 76 0.33 8.17 1.17
C THR A 76 0.13 6.89 0.38
N ALA A 77 1.01 5.89 0.55
CA ALA A 77 0.86 4.59 -0.08
C ALA A 77 -0.39 3.85 0.44
N ALA A 78 -0.60 3.83 1.75
CA ALA A 78 -1.75 3.19 2.40
C ALA A 78 -3.10 3.73 1.86
N THR A 79 -3.24 5.06 1.76
CA THR A 79 -4.47 5.69 1.25
C THR A 79 -4.81 5.27 -0.19
N ARG A 80 -3.84 4.84 -1.00
CA ARG A 80 -4.13 4.34 -2.36
C ARG A 80 -4.91 3.03 -2.32
N LEU A 81 -4.61 2.15 -1.37
CA LEU A 81 -5.27 0.86 -1.26
C LEU A 81 -6.68 0.98 -0.65
N GLU A 82 -6.90 1.93 0.26
CA GLU A 82 -8.23 2.19 0.87
C GLU A 82 -9.33 2.45 -0.18
N GLY A 83 -8.95 3.03 -1.32
CA GLY A 83 -9.88 3.33 -2.43
C GLY A 83 -10.21 2.13 -3.32
N VAL A 84 -9.54 0.99 -3.14
CA VAL A 84 -9.66 -0.19 -4.00
C VAL A 84 -10.31 -1.32 -3.21
N GLN A 85 -11.45 -1.82 -3.69
CA GLN A 85 -12.11 -2.96 -3.07
C GLN A 85 -11.51 -4.27 -3.61
N PRO A 86 -11.15 -5.23 -2.74
CA PRO A 86 -10.73 -6.54 -3.18
C PRO A 86 -11.91 -7.30 -3.79
N PRO A 87 -11.66 -8.21 -4.75
CA PRO A 87 -12.64 -9.23 -5.13
C PRO A 87 -12.86 -10.26 -4.00
N ASP A 88 -13.97 -10.99 -4.04
CA ASP A 88 -14.34 -11.98 -3.00
C ASP A 88 -13.22 -12.98 -2.63
N PRO A 89 -12.44 -13.55 -3.56
CA PRO A 89 -11.37 -14.49 -3.24
C PRO A 89 -10.20 -13.88 -2.46
N GLU A 90 -10.07 -12.56 -2.44
CA GLU A 90 -8.95 -11.84 -1.83
C GLU A 90 -9.32 -11.19 -0.49
N LEU A 91 -10.55 -11.35 0.00
CA LEU A 91 -11.02 -10.67 1.23
C LEU A 91 -10.14 -10.94 2.46
N ASP A 92 -9.71 -12.19 2.66
CA ASP A 92 -8.84 -12.58 3.78
C ASP A 92 -7.45 -11.93 3.64
N ARG A 93 -6.86 -12.04 2.45
CA ARG A 93 -5.55 -11.44 2.13
C ARG A 93 -5.61 -9.91 2.23
N ASN A 94 -6.73 -9.29 1.86
CA ASN A 94 -6.93 -7.87 2.03
C ASN A 94 -6.86 -7.46 3.49
N SER A 95 -7.53 -8.20 4.39
CA SER A 95 -7.43 -7.94 5.83
C SER A 95 -5.99 -8.04 6.34
N ASP A 96 -5.23 -9.04 5.87
CA ASP A 96 -3.83 -9.22 6.25
C ASP A 96 -2.94 -8.08 5.75
N VAL A 97 -3.13 -7.66 4.50
CA VAL A 97 -2.41 -6.54 3.87
C VAL A 97 -2.73 -5.23 4.59
N THR A 98 -4.01 -4.90 4.80
CA THR A 98 -4.40 -3.66 5.48
C THR A 98 -3.88 -3.65 6.92
N SER A 99 -3.96 -4.76 7.64
CA SER A 99 -3.43 -4.86 9.01
C SER A 99 -1.92 -4.66 9.05
N ALA A 100 -1.16 -5.26 8.13
CA ALA A 100 0.29 -5.10 8.11
C ALA A 100 0.72 -3.68 7.75
N ILE A 101 -0.01 -3.02 6.83
CA ILE A 101 0.21 -1.62 6.49
C ILE A 101 -0.10 -0.71 7.69
N ASP A 102 -1.23 -0.92 8.37
CA ASP A 102 -1.62 -0.14 9.55
C ASP A 102 -0.62 -0.30 10.70
N ASP A 103 -0.16 -1.54 10.96
CA ASP A 103 0.88 -1.82 11.95
C ASP A 103 2.19 -1.08 11.61
N ALA A 104 2.61 -1.13 10.33
CA ALA A 104 3.84 -0.50 9.87
C ALA A 104 3.77 1.03 9.90
N THR A 105 2.66 1.63 9.47
CA THR A 105 2.46 3.08 9.52
C THR A 105 2.43 3.58 10.96
N SER A 106 1.75 2.86 11.86
CA SER A 106 1.75 3.17 13.29
C SER A 106 3.15 3.10 13.90
N LEU A 107 3.93 2.07 13.53
CA LEU A 107 5.32 1.92 13.99
C LEU A 107 6.20 3.09 13.52
N LEU A 108 6.04 3.57 12.29
CA LEU A 108 6.75 4.74 11.78
C LEU A 108 6.38 6.02 12.55
N THR A 109 5.09 6.21 12.86
CA THR A 109 4.64 7.30 13.72
C THR A 109 5.29 7.25 15.10
N ASP A 110 5.37 6.07 15.73
CA ASP A 110 6.01 5.88 17.03
C ASP A 110 7.51 6.19 16.99
N VAL A 111 8.20 5.75 15.94
CA VAL A 111 9.62 6.07 15.72
C VAL A 111 9.82 7.58 15.61
N ARG A 112 9.02 8.27 14.78
CA ARG A 112 9.11 9.74 14.67
C ARG A 112 8.92 10.41 16.02
N ILE A 113 7.89 10.02 16.78
CA ILE A 113 7.62 10.56 18.12
C ILE A 113 8.82 10.33 19.04
N ALA A 114 9.41 9.14 19.03
CA ALA A 114 10.58 8.81 19.83
C ALA A 114 11.83 9.63 19.45
N VAL A 115 12.08 9.83 18.15
CA VAL A 115 13.18 10.65 17.64
C VAL A 115 13.04 12.10 18.13
N VAL A 116 11.84 12.67 18.01
CA VAL A 116 11.52 14.04 18.47
C VAL A 116 11.67 14.15 20.00
N ARG A 117 11.14 13.19 20.75
CA ARG A 117 11.18 13.16 22.22
C ARG A 117 12.51 12.74 22.81
N ARG A 118 13.47 12.32 21.98
CA ARG A 118 14.78 11.80 22.40
C ARG A 118 14.66 10.54 23.27
N ALA A 119 13.65 9.73 23.02
CA ALA A 119 13.44 8.46 23.72
C ALA A 119 14.44 7.38 23.22
N PRO A 120 14.64 6.28 23.96
CA PRO A 120 15.44 5.15 23.49
C PRO A 120 14.90 4.56 22.18
N LEU A 121 15.78 4.29 21.22
CA LEU A 121 15.43 3.86 19.85
C LEU A 121 15.82 2.40 19.54
N GLN A 122 16.38 1.68 20.51
CA GLN A 122 16.97 0.37 20.30
C GLN A 122 15.94 -0.72 19.95
N HIS A 123 14.77 -0.69 20.59
CA HIS A 123 13.73 -1.71 20.36
C HIS A 123 13.12 -1.60 18.96
N PHE A 124 12.93 -0.38 18.46
CA PHE A 124 12.38 -0.12 17.13
C PHE A 124 13.17 -0.77 15.99
N ILE A 125 14.49 -0.99 16.13
CA ILE A 125 15.27 -1.64 15.06
C ILE A 125 14.74 -3.05 14.78
N ASN A 126 14.45 -3.83 15.83
CA ASN A 126 13.95 -5.19 15.67
C ASN A 126 12.48 -5.20 15.22
N GLU A 127 11.68 -4.25 15.69
CA GLU A 127 10.27 -4.12 15.29
C GLU A 127 10.15 -3.71 13.82
N LEU A 128 10.97 -2.75 13.36
CA LEU A 128 11.02 -2.34 11.96
C LEU A 128 11.51 -3.48 11.06
N SER A 129 12.55 -4.20 11.47
CA SER A 129 13.01 -5.40 10.74
C SER A 129 11.88 -6.43 10.60
N SER A 130 11.16 -6.71 11.69
CA SER A 130 10.06 -7.68 11.68
C SER A 130 8.88 -7.21 10.83
N ALA A 131 8.59 -5.90 10.83
CA ALA A 131 7.56 -5.31 9.98
C ALA A 131 7.96 -5.37 8.50
N ALA A 132 9.22 -5.07 8.17
CA ALA A 132 9.74 -5.17 6.81
C ALA A 132 9.65 -6.62 6.29
N ASP A 133 10.08 -7.61 7.08
CA ASP A 133 9.99 -9.03 6.71
C ASP A 133 8.53 -9.48 6.52
N ARG A 134 7.61 -9.02 7.37
CA ARG A 134 6.18 -9.32 7.23
C ARG A 134 5.59 -8.74 5.94
N LEU A 135 5.95 -7.51 5.60
CA LEU A 135 5.50 -6.86 4.37
C LEU A 135 6.09 -7.57 3.13
N ASP A 136 7.38 -7.91 3.13
CA ASP A 136 8.03 -8.66 2.04
C ASP A 136 7.37 -10.04 1.83
N HIS A 137 7.08 -10.77 2.90
CA HIS A 137 6.36 -12.04 2.81
C HIS A 137 4.94 -11.88 2.25
N LEU A 138 4.23 -10.83 2.64
CA LEU A 138 2.91 -10.53 2.09
C LEU A 138 3.00 -10.19 0.59
N GLU A 139 3.93 -9.32 0.20
CA GLU A 139 4.19 -8.96 -1.20
C GLU A 139 4.44 -10.21 -2.06
N GLN A 140 5.31 -11.10 -1.59
CA GLN A 140 5.60 -12.38 -2.27
C GLN A 140 4.37 -13.28 -2.38
N SER A 141 3.53 -13.32 -1.35
CA SER A 141 2.30 -14.13 -1.35
C SER A 141 1.24 -13.60 -2.33
N LEU A 142 1.22 -12.28 -2.57
CA LEU A 142 0.27 -11.63 -3.47
C LEU A 142 0.61 -11.88 -4.95
N HIS A 143 1.86 -12.19 -5.27
CA HIS A 143 2.24 -12.66 -6.61
C HIS A 143 1.66 -14.04 -6.97
N GLN A 144 1.14 -14.78 -5.98
CA GLN A 144 0.53 -16.08 -6.19
C GLN A 144 -1.01 -15.99 -6.17
N PRO A 145 -1.70 -16.71 -7.07
CA PRO A 145 -3.16 -16.76 -7.05
C PRO A 145 -3.67 -17.41 -5.75
N PRO A 146 -4.87 -17.01 -5.27
CA PRO A 146 -5.44 -17.50 -4.03
C PRO A 146 -5.65 -19.01 -4.09
N GLY A 147 -5.23 -19.72 -3.05
CA GLY A 147 -5.39 -21.16 -2.92
C GLY A 147 -4.36 -22.03 -3.66
N THR A 148 -3.24 -21.46 -4.14
CA THR A 148 -2.07 -22.27 -4.53
C THR A 148 -1.23 -22.62 -3.29
N PRO A 149 -0.97 -23.92 -3.03
CA PRO A 149 -0.18 -24.37 -1.87
C PRO A 149 1.32 -24.12 -2.02
#